data_AF-A0A7S0DK94-F1
#
_entry.id   AF-A0A7S0DK94-F1
#
_cell.length_a   1.000
_cell.length_b   1.000
_cell.length_c   1.000
_cell.angle_alpha   90.00
_cell.angle_beta   90.00
_cell.angle_gamma   90.00
#
_symmetry.space_group_name_H-M   'P 1'
#
loop_
_entity.id
_entity.type
_entity.pdbx_description
1 polymer ?
#
loop_
_entity_poly.entity_id
_entity_poly.type
_entity_poly.pdbx_seq_one_letter_code
_entity_poly.pdbx_strand_id
1 'polypeptide(L)'
;KDSRAISTQYIVVRIPAKHVSMLKKLNIPNCVLGKFHRVNRTGGFGHNIGNRFSIIVRDILTNNSNSTPDKSISTCWDSVANESSFINYFGEQRFSMTGSEVGKAYIQRQYPKAIDLLLRNGPYRSKWSAMMLKAWRAGCIANKPAKLAAQDALKWVPDRHSFFQKRILRYFSEFLKDE
;
A
#
# COMPACT_ATOMS: atom_id res chain seq x y z
N LYS A 1 0.98 0.22 -10.00
CA LYS A 1 2.45 0.23 -10.17
C LYS A 1 3.05 0.88 -8.93
N ASP A 2 4.35 0.75 -8.70
CA ASP A 2 5.01 1.26 -7.50
C ASP A 2 4.87 2.79 -7.39
N SER A 3 4.64 3.29 -6.17
CA SER A 3 4.39 4.72 -5.93
C SER A 3 5.67 5.56 -5.96
N ARG A 4 6.82 4.96 -5.60
CA ARG A 4 8.13 5.59 -5.64
C ARG A 4 8.88 5.20 -6.93
N ALA A 5 8.29 5.50 -8.07
CA ALA A 5 8.87 5.25 -9.38
C ALA A 5 8.22 6.15 -10.44
N ILE A 6 8.91 6.36 -11.56
CA ILE A 6 8.27 6.85 -12.80
C ILE A 6 7.65 5.64 -13.48
N SER A 7 6.33 5.59 -13.57
CA SER A 7 5.61 4.45 -14.12
C SER A 7 4.64 4.86 -15.23
N THR A 8 4.45 3.97 -16.20
CA THR A 8 3.47 4.12 -17.28
C THR A 8 2.50 2.95 -17.23
N GLN A 9 1.21 3.23 -17.38
CA GLN A 9 0.17 2.21 -17.48
C GLN A 9 -1.00 2.71 -18.32
N TYR A 10 -1.71 1.77 -18.94
CA TYR A 10 -3.00 2.07 -19.56
C TYR A 10 -4.09 2.13 -18.49
N ILE A 11 -4.97 3.11 -18.61
CA ILE A 11 -6.20 3.22 -17.83
C ILE A 11 -7.38 3.22 -18.79
N VAL A 12 -8.47 2.58 -18.38
CA VAL A 12 -9.73 2.59 -19.13
C VAL A 12 -10.76 3.25 -18.25
N VAL A 13 -11.33 4.35 -18.75
CA VAL A 13 -12.37 5.10 -18.06
C VAL A 13 -13.64 5.09 -18.89
N ARG A 14 -14.79 4.83 -18.24
CA ARG A 14 -16.09 4.95 -18.87
C ARG A 14 -16.54 6.39 -18.71
N ILE A 15 -16.54 7.15 -19.82
CA ILE A 15 -16.98 8.54 -19.82
C ILE A 15 -17.98 8.80 -20.97
N PRO A 16 -18.94 9.72 -20.80
CA PRO A 16 -19.78 10.17 -21.90
C PRO A 16 -18.94 10.79 -23.03
N ALA A 17 -19.36 10.61 -24.28
CA ALA A 17 -18.64 11.12 -25.46
C ALA A 17 -18.36 12.65 -25.38
N LYS A 18 -19.32 13.41 -24.83
CA LYS A 18 -19.18 14.86 -24.61
C LYS A 18 -18.03 15.26 -23.68
N HIS A 19 -17.56 14.37 -22.81
CA HIS A 19 -16.51 14.66 -21.83
C HIS A 19 -15.10 14.27 -22.29
N VAL A 20 -14.97 13.69 -23.48
CA VAL A 20 -13.66 13.26 -24.02
C VAL A 20 -12.69 14.44 -24.18
N SER A 21 -13.20 15.62 -24.55
CA SER A 21 -12.38 16.83 -24.68
C SER A 21 -11.83 17.30 -23.33
N MET A 22 -12.56 17.09 -22.24
CA MET A 22 -12.11 17.45 -20.88
C MET A 22 -10.95 16.57 -20.43
N LEU A 23 -10.91 15.28 -20.79
CA LEU A 23 -9.78 14.41 -20.46
C LEU A 23 -8.46 14.91 -21.05
N LYS A 24 -8.49 15.47 -22.26
CA LYS A 24 -7.29 16.03 -22.90
C LYS A 24 -6.78 17.30 -22.22
N LYS A 25 -7.65 17.99 -21.47
CA LYS A 25 -7.33 19.22 -20.72
C LYS A 25 -7.07 18.95 -19.23
N LEU A 26 -7.29 17.72 -18.78
CA LEU A 26 -7.17 17.36 -17.37
C LEU A 26 -5.71 17.43 -16.95
N ASN A 27 -5.41 18.34 -16.02
CA ASN A 27 -4.08 18.47 -15.44
C ASN A 27 -4.07 17.83 -14.05
N ILE A 28 -3.26 16.78 -13.88
CA ILE A 28 -3.07 16.09 -12.61
C ILE A 28 -1.60 16.26 -12.23
N PRO A 29 -1.29 16.85 -11.06
CA PRO A 29 0.11 17.00 -10.62
C PRO A 29 0.87 15.67 -10.67
N ASN A 30 2.10 15.72 -11.20
CA ASN A 30 2.99 14.56 -11.35
C ASN A 30 2.44 13.42 -12.24
N CYS A 31 1.44 13.70 -13.07
CA CYS A 31 0.85 12.73 -13.99
C CYS A 31 0.75 13.34 -15.39
N VAL A 32 1.12 12.55 -16.40
CA VAL A 32 0.95 12.94 -17.81
C VAL A 32 -0.04 11.97 -18.45
N LEU A 33 -1.09 12.52 -19.04
CA LEU A 33 -2.09 11.75 -19.80
C LEU A 33 -1.80 11.86 -21.29
N GLY A 34 -1.76 10.72 -21.98
CA GLY A 34 -1.47 10.66 -23.41
C GLY A 34 -2.03 9.40 -24.06
N LYS A 35 -1.86 9.28 -25.38
CA LYS A 35 -2.33 8.12 -26.19
C LYS A 35 -3.80 7.76 -25.94
N PHE A 36 -4.68 8.72 -26.25
CA PHE A 36 -6.13 8.54 -26.09
C PHE A 36 -6.71 7.70 -27.22
N HIS A 37 -7.30 6.55 -26.88
CA HIS A 37 -7.99 5.68 -27.83
C HIS A 37 -9.34 5.24 -27.26
N ARG A 38 -10.33 5.05 -28.14
CA ARG A 38 -11.58 4.39 -27.75
C ARG A 38 -11.38 2.87 -27.86
N VAL A 39 -11.85 2.16 -26.84
CA VAL A 39 -11.78 0.70 -26.78
C VAL A 39 -13.15 0.15 -26.42
N ASN A 40 -13.50 -1.00 -26.98
CA ASN A 40 -14.78 -1.68 -26.70
C ASN A 40 -14.74 -2.52 -25.42
N ARG A 41 -13.54 -2.81 -24.91
CA ARG A 41 -13.35 -3.61 -23.69
C ARG A 41 -13.14 -2.68 -22.49
N THR A 42 -13.79 -2.99 -21.38
CA THR A 42 -13.49 -2.37 -20.09
C THR A 42 -12.10 -2.82 -19.61
N GLY A 43 -11.38 -1.94 -18.92
CA GLY A 43 -10.15 -2.32 -18.23
C GLY A 43 -10.47 -3.36 -17.16
N GLY A 44 -9.76 -4.48 -17.17
CA GLY A 44 -9.88 -5.56 -16.19
C GLY A 44 -8.56 -5.80 -15.47
N PHE A 45 -8.65 -6.31 -14.25
CA PHE A 45 -7.48 -6.84 -13.55
C PHE A 45 -6.92 -8.03 -14.34
N GLY A 46 -5.59 -8.12 -14.45
CA GLY A 46 -4.92 -9.23 -15.14
C GLY A 46 -4.78 -9.09 -16.66
N HIS A 47 -5.23 -8.00 -17.28
CA HIS A 47 -5.00 -7.76 -18.72
C HIS A 47 -3.53 -7.45 -19.09
N ASN A 48 -2.66 -7.30 -18.09
CA ASN A 48 -1.25 -7.00 -18.30
C ASN A 48 -0.42 -8.28 -18.25
N ILE A 49 0.38 -8.54 -19.28
CA ILE A 49 1.26 -9.71 -19.36
C ILE A 49 2.48 -9.56 -18.43
N GLY A 50 2.91 -8.33 -18.17
CA GLY A 50 4.08 -8.07 -17.34
C GLY A 50 4.48 -6.61 -17.25
N ASN A 51 5.65 -6.33 -16.69
CA ASN A 51 6.20 -4.99 -16.61
C ASN A 51 7.62 -5.00 -17.16
N ARG A 52 7.93 -4.03 -18.03
CA ARG A 52 9.32 -3.73 -18.38
C ARG A 52 9.88 -2.77 -17.34
N PHE A 53 10.95 -3.18 -16.68
CA PHE A 53 11.66 -2.34 -15.71
C PHE A 53 12.94 -1.78 -16.32
N SER A 54 13.27 -0.56 -15.92
CA SER A 54 14.60 0.03 -16.10
C SER A 54 14.98 0.59 -14.74
N ILE A 55 16.03 0.04 -14.15
CA ILE A 55 16.43 0.29 -12.76
C ILE A 55 17.86 0.81 -12.80
N ILE A 56 18.11 1.89 -12.05
CA ILE A 56 19.45 2.42 -11.82
C ILE A 56 19.83 2.08 -10.38
N VAL A 57 20.85 1.25 -10.22
CA VAL A 57 21.48 0.97 -8.93
C VAL A 57 22.61 1.98 -8.73
N ARG A 58 22.64 2.66 -7.59
CA ARG A 58 23.64 3.67 -7.24
C ARG A 58 24.50 3.17 -6.08
N ASP A 59 25.66 3.80 -5.90
CA ASP A 59 26.54 3.59 -4.74
C ASP A 59 26.95 2.12 -4.54
N ILE A 60 27.35 1.47 -5.62
CA ILE A 60 27.78 0.07 -5.58
C ILE A 60 29.13 -0.02 -4.86
N LEU A 61 29.12 -0.68 -3.71
CA LEU A 61 30.33 -0.97 -2.93
C LEU A 61 30.95 -2.28 -3.41
N THR A 62 32.27 -2.31 -3.60
CA THR A 62 33.02 -3.54 -3.87
C THR A 62 33.74 -3.99 -2.61
N ASN A 63 33.46 -5.23 -2.18
CA ASN A 63 34.08 -5.81 -0.98
C ASN A 63 35.55 -6.24 -1.20
N ASN A 64 36.04 -6.17 -2.44
CA ASN A 64 37.41 -6.52 -2.82
C ASN A 64 38.10 -5.30 -3.42
N SER A 65 39.22 -4.90 -2.82
CA SER A 65 40.10 -3.83 -3.33
C SER A 65 40.72 -4.15 -4.70
N ASN A 66 40.67 -5.43 -5.12
CA ASN A 66 41.30 -5.91 -6.36
C ASN A 66 40.32 -6.20 -7.51
N SER A 67 39.02 -5.97 -7.34
CA SER A 67 38.00 -6.17 -8.39
C SER A 67 37.30 -4.86 -8.74
N THR A 68 37.33 -4.50 -10.02
CA THR A 68 36.50 -3.41 -10.56
C THR A 68 35.02 -3.78 -10.46
N PRO A 69 34.12 -2.87 -10.04
CA PRO A 69 32.67 -3.13 -9.93
C PRO A 69 32.07 -3.80 -11.17
N ASP A 70 32.54 -3.41 -12.35
CA ASP A 70 32.05 -3.89 -13.65
C ASP A 70 32.14 -5.41 -13.83
N LYS A 71 33.21 -6.05 -13.36
CA LYS A 71 33.38 -7.51 -13.50
C LYS A 71 32.38 -8.27 -12.65
N SER A 72 32.24 -7.89 -11.39
CA SER A 72 31.27 -8.51 -10.47
C SER A 72 29.83 -8.31 -10.95
N ILE A 73 29.50 -7.12 -11.45
CA ILE A 73 28.17 -6.83 -12.00
C ILE A 73 27.89 -7.68 -13.24
N SER A 74 28.85 -7.78 -14.17
CA SER A 74 28.69 -8.62 -15.37
C SER A 74 28.46 -10.07 -14.99
N THR A 75 29.29 -10.65 -14.11
CA THR A 75 29.13 -12.05 -13.68
C THR A 75 27.77 -12.31 -13.02
N CYS A 76 27.29 -11.41 -12.15
CA CYS A 76 25.97 -11.54 -11.56
C CYS A 76 24.86 -11.43 -12.61
N TRP A 77 24.98 -10.50 -13.55
CA TRP A 77 23.99 -10.31 -14.61
C TRP A 77 23.92 -11.52 -15.55
N ASP A 78 25.08 -12.08 -15.92
CA ASP A 78 25.17 -13.26 -16.78
C ASP A 78 24.50 -14.48 -16.11
N SER A 79 24.67 -14.65 -14.80
CA SER A 79 23.94 -15.69 -14.04
C SER A 79 22.42 -15.46 -14.08
N VAL A 80 21.95 -14.25 -13.80
CA VAL A 80 20.51 -13.93 -13.82
C VAL A 80 19.89 -14.08 -15.21
N ALA A 81 20.61 -13.66 -16.25
CA ALA A 81 20.12 -13.69 -17.63
C ALA A 81 20.08 -15.10 -18.22
N ASN A 82 21.05 -15.96 -17.88
CA ASN A 82 21.18 -17.29 -18.48
C ASN A 82 20.41 -18.37 -17.71
N GLU A 83 20.26 -18.26 -16.39
CA GLU A 83 19.72 -19.35 -15.56
C GLU A 83 18.21 -19.27 -15.29
N SER A 84 17.48 -18.30 -15.86
CA SER A 84 16.03 -18.17 -15.68
C SER A 84 15.55 -18.23 -14.22
N SER A 85 16.34 -17.81 -13.23
CA SER A 85 16.04 -18.20 -11.86
C SER A 85 16.45 -17.16 -10.82
N PHE A 86 15.67 -16.09 -10.74
CA PHE A 86 15.39 -15.55 -9.42
C PHE A 86 14.24 -16.34 -8.81
N ILE A 87 14.31 -16.62 -7.51
CA ILE A 87 13.23 -17.30 -6.81
C ILE A 87 12.03 -16.35 -6.77
N ASN A 88 10.87 -16.82 -7.23
CA ASN A 88 9.63 -16.04 -7.25
C ASN A 88 9.02 -15.91 -5.85
N TYR A 89 9.67 -15.13 -4.98
CA TYR A 89 9.18 -14.83 -3.65
C TYR A 89 8.10 -13.74 -3.66
N PHE A 90 7.20 -13.82 -2.69
CA PHE A 90 6.44 -12.65 -2.28
C PHE A 90 7.41 -11.68 -1.57
N GLY A 91 7.72 -10.55 -2.19
CA GLY A 91 8.54 -9.51 -1.57
C GLY A 91 7.82 -8.85 -0.38
N GLU A 92 8.57 -8.15 0.47
CA GLU A 92 8.07 -7.49 1.69
C GLU A 92 6.85 -6.56 1.45
N GLN A 93 6.79 -5.93 0.27
CA GLN A 93 5.65 -5.10 -0.15
C GLN A 93 4.30 -5.84 -0.09
N ARG A 94 4.29 -7.16 -0.20
CA ARG A 94 3.09 -8.00 -0.12
C ARG A 94 2.58 -8.18 1.30
N PHE A 95 3.46 -8.11 2.28
CA PHE A 95 3.13 -8.41 3.67
C PHE A 95 2.88 -7.14 4.50
N SER A 96 3.14 -5.93 3.98
CA SER A 96 3.12 -4.69 4.78
C SER A 96 3.98 -4.85 6.06
N MET A 97 4.01 -3.86 6.97
CA MET A 97 4.84 -3.98 8.18
C MET A 97 4.38 -5.11 9.12
N THR A 98 3.08 -5.42 9.18
CA THR A 98 2.55 -6.45 10.09
C THR A 98 1.46 -7.35 9.50
N GLY A 99 1.35 -7.45 8.17
CA GLY A 99 0.23 -8.17 7.53
C GLY A 99 0.29 -9.67 7.72
N SER A 100 1.49 -10.26 7.76
CA SER A 100 1.72 -11.67 8.10
C SER A 100 1.23 -12.00 9.51
N GLU A 101 1.52 -11.14 10.48
CA GLU A 101 1.17 -11.32 11.89
C GLU A 101 -0.34 -11.19 12.09
N VAL A 102 -0.97 -10.24 11.38
CA VAL A 102 -2.43 -10.11 11.34
C VAL A 102 -3.05 -11.40 10.82
N GLY A 103 -2.57 -11.91 9.68
CA GLY A 103 -3.07 -13.15 9.08
C GLY A 103 -2.91 -14.34 10.02
N LYS A 104 -1.74 -14.49 10.65
CA LYS A 104 -1.47 -15.53 11.65
C LYS A 104 -2.42 -15.46 12.84
N ALA A 105 -2.58 -14.28 13.45
CA ALA A 105 -3.48 -14.08 14.59
C ALA A 105 -4.93 -14.39 14.23
N TYR A 106 -5.36 -14.00 13.02
CA TYR A 106 -6.72 -14.27 12.53
C TYR A 106 -6.97 -15.78 12.35
N ILE A 107 -6.06 -16.49 11.68
CA ILE A 107 -6.17 -17.95 11.48
C ILE A 107 -6.19 -18.70 12.83
N GLN A 108 -5.39 -18.24 13.79
CA GLN A 108 -5.35 -18.78 15.16
C GLN A 108 -6.55 -18.35 16.03
N ARG A 109 -7.55 -17.65 15.46
CA ARG A 109 -8.73 -17.11 16.17
C ARG A 109 -8.39 -16.16 17.33
N GLN A 110 -7.20 -15.56 17.32
CA GLN A 110 -6.76 -14.55 18.28
C GLN A 110 -7.27 -13.16 17.84
N TYR A 111 -8.60 -13.00 17.75
CA TYR A 111 -9.21 -11.79 17.17
C TYR A 111 -8.82 -10.48 17.89
N PRO A 112 -8.73 -10.40 19.23
CA PRO A 112 -8.28 -9.18 19.89
C PRO A 112 -6.88 -8.76 19.45
N LYS A 113 -5.97 -9.72 19.30
CA LYS A 113 -4.60 -9.49 18.81
C LYS A 113 -4.60 -9.09 17.34
N ALA A 114 -5.41 -9.73 16.50
CA ALA A 114 -5.52 -9.37 15.09
C ALA A 114 -6.01 -7.92 14.91
N ILE A 115 -6.99 -7.48 15.71
CA ILE A 115 -7.51 -6.12 15.71
C ILE A 115 -6.45 -5.12 16.17
N ASP A 116 -5.74 -5.41 17.27
CA ASP A 116 -4.64 -4.57 17.74
C ASP A 116 -3.54 -4.42 16.68
N LEU A 117 -3.15 -5.52 16.01
CA LEU A 117 -2.20 -5.49 14.91
C LEU A 117 -2.72 -4.69 13.72
N LEU A 118 -3.99 -4.81 13.34
CA LEU A 118 -4.60 -4.03 12.25
C LEU A 118 -4.64 -2.52 12.56
N LEU A 119 -4.91 -2.15 13.81
CA LEU A 119 -4.88 -0.76 14.25
C LEU A 119 -3.44 -0.21 14.29
N ARG A 120 -2.44 -1.06 14.49
CA ARG A 120 -1.00 -0.69 14.40
C ARG A 120 -0.49 -0.62 12.97
N ASN A 121 -1.01 -1.46 12.07
CA ASN A 121 -0.60 -1.55 10.68
C ASN A 121 -1.20 -0.42 9.85
N GLY A 122 -0.46 0.66 9.62
CA GLY A 122 -0.91 1.77 8.79
C GLY A 122 0.27 2.39 8.05
N PRO A 123 0.30 2.39 6.71
CA PRO A 123 1.49 2.79 5.96
C PRO A 123 1.82 4.27 6.06
N TYR A 124 0.90 5.13 6.54
CA TYR A 124 1.14 6.57 6.61
C TYR A 124 0.52 7.24 7.84
N ARG A 125 1.41 7.81 8.64
CA ARG A 125 1.23 8.67 9.80
C ARG A 125 0.63 10.03 9.38
N SER A 126 -0.61 10.07 8.88
CA SER A 126 -1.32 11.34 8.97
C SER A 126 -1.37 11.75 10.44
N LYS A 127 -1.18 13.04 10.75
CA LYS A 127 -1.28 13.53 12.13
C LYS A 127 -2.55 13.02 12.81
N TRP A 128 -3.66 12.99 12.06
CA TRP A 128 -4.96 12.46 12.50
C TRP A 128 -4.91 10.98 12.87
N SER A 129 -4.35 10.12 12.01
CA SER A 129 -4.22 8.68 12.29
C SER A 129 -3.35 8.44 13.53
N ALA A 130 -2.24 9.17 13.68
CA ALA A 130 -1.37 9.06 14.84
C ALA A 130 -2.09 9.48 16.14
N MET A 131 -2.82 10.59 16.12
CA MET A 131 -3.57 11.07 17.28
C MET A 131 -4.72 10.13 17.67
N MET A 132 -5.47 9.63 16.67
CA MET A 132 -6.53 8.66 16.86
C MET A 132 -6.01 7.37 17.52
N LEU A 133 -4.90 6.81 17.00
CA LEU A 133 -4.32 5.60 17.56
C LEU A 133 -3.72 5.82 18.95
N LYS A 134 -3.18 7.01 19.22
CA LYS A 134 -2.71 7.39 20.57
C LYS A 134 -3.87 7.41 21.57
N ALA A 135 -5.00 8.03 21.19
CA ALA A 135 -6.19 8.09 22.03
C ALA A 135 -6.81 6.70 22.27
N TRP A 136 -6.90 5.87 21.23
CA TRP A 136 -7.32 4.48 21.35
C TRP A 136 -6.47 3.71 22.39
N ARG A 137 -5.14 3.78 22.25
CA ARG A 137 -4.21 3.12 23.18
C ARG A 137 -4.35 3.61 24.62
N ALA A 138 -4.51 4.92 24.81
CA ALA A 138 -4.74 5.49 26.13
C ALA A 138 -6.04 4.95 26.77
N GLY A 139 -7.09 4.76 25.98
CA GLY A 139 -8.33 4.13 26.42
C GLY A 139 -8.12 2.66 26.83
N CYS A 140 -7.38 1.89 26.06
CA CYS A 140 -7.04 0.50 26.40
C CYS A 140 -6.21 0.41 27.68
N ILE A 141 -5.19 1.27 27.86
CA ILE A 141 -4.35 1.29 29.07
C ILE A 141 -5.18 1.65 30.31
N ALA A 142 -6.16 2.54 30.14
CA ALA A 142 -7.09 2.92 31.20
C ALA A 142 -8.23 1.90 31.41
N ASN A 143 -8.19 0.72 30.77
CA ASN A 143 -9.25 -0.30 30.82
C ASN A 143 -10.66 0.25 30.52
N LYS A 144 -10.77 1.26 29.65
CA LYS A 144 -12.08 1.76 29.21
C LYS A 144 -12.82 0.69 28.39
N PRO A 145 -14.17 0.65 28.43
CA PRO A 145 -14.95 -0.13 27.48
C PRO A 145 -14.55 0.23 26.04
N ALA A 146 -14.43 -0.79 25.17
CA ALA A 146 -13.94 -0.61 23.81
C ALA A 146 -14.77 0.41 23.00
N LYS A 147 -16.09 0.47 23.23
CA LYS A 147 -16.99 1.47 22.65
C LYS A 147 -16.59 2.90 23.02
N LEU A 148 -16.36 3.17 24.31
CA LEU A 148 -15.96 4.48 24.81
C LEU A 148 -14.55 4.86 24.32
N ALA A 149 -13.60 3.92 24.36
CA ALA A 149 -12.26 4.14 23.84
C ALA A 149 -12.27 4.47 22.33
N ALA A 150 -13.15 3.83 21.56
CA ALA A 150 -13.32 4.10 20.14
C ALA A 150 -13.94 5.49 19.89
N GLN A 151 -14.97 5.87 20.65
CA GLN A 151 -15.58 7.20 20.57
C GLN A 151 -14.56 8.31 20.85
N ASP A 152 -13.75 8.16 21.89
CA ASP A 152 -12.69 9.11 22.22
C ASP A 152 -11.63 9.21 21.12
N ALA A 153 -11.26 8.09 20.51
CA ALA A 153 -10.30 8.06 19.42
C ALA A 153 -10.84 8.76 18.15
N LEU A 154 -12.11 8.55 17.81
CA LEU A 154 -12.74 9.10 16.60
C LEU A 154 -12.83 10.64 16.61
N LYS A 155 -12.90 11.28 17.79
CA LYS A 155 -12.89 12.75 17.93
C LYS A 155 -11.66 13.41 17.28
N TRP A 156 -10.55 12.68 17.18
CA TRP A 156 -9.31 13.17 16.58
C TRP A 156 -9.27 13.11 15.06
N VAL A 157 -10.30 12.58 14.38
CA VAL A 157 -10.28 12.39 12.93
C VAL A 157 -11.47 13.08 12.27
N PRO A 158 -11.25 14.16 11.49
CA PRO A 158 -12.33 14.82 10.76
C PRO A 158 -13.09 13.86 9.84
N ASP A 159 -14.37 14.11 9.58
CA ASP A 159 -15.21 13.17 8.82
C ASP A 159 -14.79 12.93 7.39
N ARG A 160 -14.25 13.96 6.74
CA ARG A 160 -13.68 13.87 5.39
C ARG A 160 -12.53 12.87 5.26
N HIS A 161 -11.86 12.51 6.36
CA HIS A 161 -10.81 11.51 6.34
C HIS A 161 -11.40 10.12 6.57
N SER A 162 -11.16 9.22 5.62
CA SER A 162 -11.52 7.82 5.71
C SER A 162 -10.26 6.98 5.53
N PHE A 163 -9.97 6.15 6.52
CA PHE A 163 -8.93 5.14 6.45
C PHE A 163 -9.39 3.90 7.21
N PHE A 164 -8.77 2.77 6.90
CA PHE A 164 -9.22 1.45 7.34
C PHE A 164 -9.44 1.37 8.86
N GLN A 165 -8.52 1.91 9.65
CA GLN A 165 -8.60 1.91 11.11
C GLN A 165 -9.79 2.72 11.63
N LYS A 166 -10.16 3.84 10.98
CA LYS A 166 -11.34 4.63 11.35
C LYS A 166 -12.62 3.80 11.21
N ARG A 167 -12.71 2.95 10.18
CA ARG A 167 -13.88 2.08 9.98
C ARG A 167 -14.01 1.03 11.10
N ILE A 168 -12.88 0.45 11.53
CA ILE A 168 -12.85 -0.47 12.67
C ILE A 168 -13.34 0.25 13.94
N LEU A 169 -12.83 1.44 14.22
CA LEU A 169 -13.23 2.17 15.42
C LEU A 169 -14.68 2.66 15.36
N ARG A 170 -15.20 3.06 14.18
CA ARG A 170 -16.64 3.32 14.01
C ARG A 170 -17.48 2.10 14.36
N TYR A 171 -17.06 0.92 13.90
CA TYR A 171 -17.75 -0.32 14.25
C TYR A 171 -17.84 -0.51 15.77
N PHE A 172 -16.72 -0.33 16.48
CA PHE A 172 -16.72 -0.42 17.95
C PHE A 172 -17.57 0.66 18.62
N SER A 173 -17.60 1.87 18.07
CA SER A 173 -18.37 2.99 18.62
C SER A 173 -19.88 2.80 18.46
N GLU A 174 -20.32 2.26 17.32
CA GLU A 174 -21.72 2.26 16.90
C GLU A 174 -22.42 0.91 17.15
N PHE A 175 -21.70 -0.20 16.96
CA PHE A 175 -22.31 -1.54 16.90
C PHE A 175 -21.86 -2.48 18.01
N LEU A 176 -20.84 -2.11 18.80
CA LEU A 176 -20.49 -2.89 19.98
C LEU A 176 -21.59 -2.68 21.03
N LYS A 177 -22.23 -3.79 21.43
CA LYS A 177 -23.17 -3.78 22.54
C LYS A 177 -22.42 -3.40 23.82
N ASP A 178 -23.08 -2.65 24.68
CA ASP A 178 -22.61 -2.43 26.04
C ASP A 178 -22.84 -3.77 26.78
N GLU A 179 -21.81 -4.61 26.81
CA GLU A 179 -21.75 -5.77 27.72
C GLU A 179 -21.28 -5.31 29.10
#